data_AF-A0A2M8EP65-F1
#
_entry.id   AF-A0A2M8EP65-F1
#
_cell.length_a   1.000
_cell.length_b   1.000
_cell.length_c   1.000
_cell.angle_alpha   90.00
_cell.angle_beta   90.00
_cell.angle_gamma   90.00
#
_symmetry.space_group_name_H-M   'P 1'
#
loop_
_entity.id
_entity.type
_entity.pdbx_description
1 polymer ?
#
loop_
_entity_poly.entity_id
_entity_poly.type
_entity_poly.pdbx_seq_one_letter_code
_entity_poly.pdbx_strand_id
1 'polypeptide(L)'
;MWYIAHMKSDIQRINNIIGQLEGVKKMIESEKDCFEILTQVKATRSALESFTTQFLSGQFVDCLNSCKKTEQEDTCKKFIKEMTN
;
A
#
# COMPACT_ATOMS: atom_id res chain seq x y z
N MET A 1 -0.72 -0.78 23.05
CA MET A 1 -1.72 -1.76 22.54
C MET A 1 -2.36 -1.36 21.20
N TRP A 2 -2.61 -0.06 20.92
CA TRP A 2 -3.17 0.41 19.64
C TRP A 2 -2.27 0.16 18.40
N TYR A 3 -0.95 0.36 18.52
CA TYR A 3 0.05 0.13 17.47
C TYR A 3 0.02 -1.29 16.87
N ILE A 4 -0.13 -2.32 17.71
CA ILE A 4 -0.13 -3.74 17.29
C ILE A 4 -1.42 -4.09 16.52
N ALA A 5 -2.55 -3.46 16.86
CA ALA A 5 -3.82 -3.71 16.17
C ALA A 5 -3.81 -3.15 14.73
N HIS A 6 -3.26 -1.95 14.54
CA HIS A 6 -3.08 -1.36 13.21
C HIS A 6 -2.13 -2.17 12.34
N MET A 7 -0.95 -2.56 12.88
CA MET A 7 0.01 -3.39 12.14
C MET A 7 -0.56 -4.73 11.68
N LYS A 8 -1.37 -5.41 12.52
CA LYS A 8 -2.03 -6.66 12.13
C LYS A 8 -3.00 -6.44 10.95
N SER A 9 -3.70 -5.31 10.93
CA SER A 9 -4.62 -4.97 9.84
C SER A 9 -3.87 -4.63 8.54
N ASP A 10 -2.72 -3.96 8.63
CA ASP A 10 -1.88 -3.61 7.47
C ASP A 10 -1.26 -4.86 6.83
N ILE A 11 -0.74 -5.78 7.65
CA ILE A 11 -0.23 -7.07 7.19
C ILE A 11 -1.33 -7.87 6.48
N GLN A 12 -2.55 -7.90 7.04
CA GLN A 12 -3.66 -8.59 6.39
C GLN A 12 -4.00 -8.00 5.01
N ARG A 13 -3.98 -6.67 4.88
CA ARG A 13 -4.23 -5.98 3.60
C ARG A 13 -3.14 -6.31 2.57
N ILE A 14 -1.88 -6.30 2.98
CA ILE A 14 -0.76 -6.71 2.11
C ILE A 14 -0.89 -8.17 1.69
N ASN A 15 -1.22 -9.08 2.60
CA ASN A 15 -1.43 -10.49 2.26
C ASN A 15 -2.53 -10.67 1.22
N ASN A 16 -3.61 -9.89 1.31
CA ASN A 16 -4.68 -9.90 0.31
C ASN A 16 -4.18 -9.40 -1.06
N ILE A 17 -3.39 -8.33 -1.11
CA ILE A 17 -2.80 -7.79 -2.35
C ILE A 17 -1.83 -8.81 -2.98
N ILE A 18 -1.00 -9.48 -2.18
CA ILE A 18 -0.13 -10.56 -2.65
C ILE A 18 -0.96 -11.69 -3.27
N GLY A 19 -2.05 -12.09 -2.62
CA GLY A 19 -2.98 -13.09 -3.15
C GLY A 19 -3.62 -12.67 -4.48
N GLN A 20 -3.94 -11.39 -4.66
CA GLN A 20 -4.44 -10.85 -5.93
C GLN A 20 -3.38 -10.92 -7.03
N LEU A 21 -2.13 -10.57 -6.74
CA LEU A 21 -1.00 -10.66 -7.68
C LEU A 21 -0.70 -12.11 -8.09
N GLU A 22 -0.71 -13.04 -7.15
CA GLU A 22 -0.61 -14.48 -7.44
C GLU A 22 -1.77 -14.97 -8.32
N GLY A 23 -2.98 -14.43 -8.10
CA GLY A 23 -4.12 -14.67 -8.99
C GLY A 23 -3.87 -14.19 -10.41
N VAL A 24 -3.40 -12.94 -10.58
CA VAL A 24 -3.05 -12.38 -11.90
C VAL A 24 -1.99 -13.23 -12.60
N LYS A 25 -0.94 -13.64 -11.88
CA LYS A 25 0.10 -14.53 -12.41
C LYS A 25 -0.50 -15.82 -12.98
N LYS A 26 -1.35 -16.50 -12.22
CA LYS A 26 -2.03 -17.73 -12.67
C LYS A 26 -2.94 -17.50 -13.87
N MET A 27 -3.62 -16.35 -13.93
CA MET A 27 -4.46 -15.99 -15.08
C MET A 27 -3.64 -15.83 -16.36
N ILE A 28 -2.45 -15.23 -16.26
CA ILE A 28 -1.50 -15.11 -17.37
C ILE A 28 -0.98 -16.49 -17.79
N GLU A 29 -0.55 -17.31 -16.82
CA GLU A 29 -0.07 -18.68 -17.08
C GLU A 29 -1.15 -19.59 -17.72
N SER A 30 -2.42 -19.31 -17.42
CA SER A 30 -3.57 -20.04 -17.97
C SER A 30 -4.17 -19.41 -19.24
N GLU A 31 -3.48 -18.42 -19.84
CA GLU A 31 -3.91 -17.71 -21.05
C GLU A 31 -5.36 -17.19 -20.98
N LYS A 32 -5.75 -16.63 -19.82
CA LYS A 32 -7.07 -16.03 -19.62
C LYS A 32 -7.29 -14.81 -20.52
N ASP A 33 -8.56 -14.48 -20.71
CA ASP A 33 -8.96 -13.33 -21.51
C ASP A 33 -8.31 -12.02 -21.01
N CYS A 34 -7.86 -11.21 -21.96
CA CYS A 34 -7.13 -9.97 -21.68
C CYS A 34 -7.97 -8.99 -20.84
N PHE A 35 -9.28 -8.91 -21.07
CA PHE A 35 -10.17 -8.03 -20.32
C PHE A 35 -10.33 -8.50 -18.87
N GLU A 36 -10.39 -9.82 -18.63
CA GLU A 36 -10.39 -10.38 -17.27
C GLU A 36 -9.10 -10.05 -16.51
N ILE A 37 -7.94 -10.25 -17.16
CA ILE A 37 -6.63 -9.94 -16.57
C ILE A 37 -6.53 -8.45 -16.23
N LEU A 38 -6.89 -7.57 -17.18
CA LEU A 38 -6.87 -6.12 -16.96
C LEU A 38 -7.81 -5.67 -15.84
N THR A 39 -8.97 -6.31 -15.72
CA THR A 39 -9.92 -6.04 -14.63
C THR A 39 -9.30 -6.41 -13.28
N GLN A 40 -8.65 -7.57 -13.19
CA GLN A 40 -8.01 -8.01 -11.95
C GLN A 40 -6.79 -7.15 -11.57
N VAL A 41 -6.00 -6.72 -12.57
CA VAL A 41 -4.89 -5.78 -12.35
C VAL A 41 -5.39 -4.43 -11.83
N LYS A 42 -6.48 -3.89 -12.40
CA LYS A 42 -7.11 -2.66 -11.90
C LYS A 42 -7.59 -2.80 -10.46
N ALA A 43 -8.24 -3.92 -10.13
CA ALA A 43 -8.68 -4.20 -8.76
C ALA A 43 -7.49 -4.26 -7.78
N THR A 44 -6.38 -4.89 -8.20
CA THR A 44 -5.15 -4.99 -7.40
C THR A 44 -4.52 -3.61 -7.17
N ARG A 45 -4.47 -2.78 -8.21
CA ARG A 45 -3.99 -1.39 -8.12
C ARG A 45 -4.83 -0.58 -7.14
N SER A 46 -6.15 -0.63 -7.23
CA SER A 46 -7.04 0.10 -6.30
C SER A 46 -6.90 -0.38 -4.86
N ALA A 47 -6.68 -1.67 -4.62
CA ALA A 47 -6.39 -2.20 -3.30
C ALA A 47 -5.06 -1.64 -2.74
N LEU A 48 -4.03 -1.53 -3.57
CA LEU A 48 -2.75 -0.93 -3.20
C LEU A 48 -2.88 0.57 -2.89
N GLU A 49 -3.60 1.34 -3.72
CA GLU A 49 -3.86 2.77 -3.48
C GLU A 49 -4.62 3.00 -2.16
N SER A 50 -5.60 2.15 -1.87
CA SER A 50 -6.34 2.17 -0.60
C SER A 50 -5.44 1.87 0.59
N PHE A 51 -4.56 0.87 0.47
CA PHE A 51 -3.57 0.54 1.49
C PHE A 51 -2.62 1.72 1.74
N THR A 52 -2.05 2.31 0.68
CA THR A 52 -1.16 3.47 0.79
C THR A 52 -1.84 4.61 1.54
N THR A 53 -3.08 4.95 1.20
CA THR A 53 -3.83 6.03 1.87
C THR A 53 -4.07 5.74 3.36
N GLN A 54 -4.37 4.49 3.71
CA GLN A 54 -4.59 4.09 5.11
C GLN A 54 -3.30 4.07 5.91
N PHE A 55 -2.22 3.56 5.31
CA PHE A 55 -0.91 3.53 5.94
C PHE A 55 -0.37 4.95 6.18
N LEU A 56 -0.58 5.86 5.22
CA LEU A 56 -0.29 7.28 5.33
C LEU A 56 -1.15 8.01 6.38
N SER A 57 -2.33 7.51 6.73
CA SER A 57 -3.18 8.15 7.76
C SER A 57 -2.96 7.60 9.18
N GLY A 58 -2.51 6.36 9.33
CA GLY A 58 -2.38 5.70 10.65
C GLY A 58 -0.99 5.73 11.30
N GLN A 59 0.08 5.50 10.54
CA GLN A 59 1.48 5.36 11.06
C GLN A 59 2.35 6.58 10.75
N PHE A 60 1.89 7.38 9.80
CA PHE A 60 2.74 8.37 9.15
C PHE A 60 2.88 9.66 9.94
N VAL A 61 1.88 10.03 10.76
CA VAL A 61 1.98 11.14 11.71
C VAL A 61 3.03 10.86 12.79
N ASP A 62 3.14 9.61 13.24
CA ASP A 62 4.18 9.20 14.19
C ASP A 62 5.57 9.14 13.53
N CYS A 63 5.64 8.67 12.28
CA CYS A 63 6.85 8.77 11.46
C CYS A 63 7.29 10.25 11.29
N LEU A 64 6.35 11.14 10.96
CA LEU A 64 6.55 12.60 10.88
C LEU A 64 7.03 13.21 12.21
N ASN A 65 6.41 12.82 13.34
CA ASN A 65 6.79 13.28 14.67
C ASN A 65 8.18 12.77 15.07
N SER A 66 8.59 11.59 14.58
CA SER A 66 9.95 11.08 14.74
C SER A 66 10.96 11.81 13.83
N CYS A 67 10.58 12.18 12.60
CA CYS A 67 11.39 12.94 11.65
C CYS A 67 11.76 14.35 12.17
N LYS A 68 10.89 15.01 12.96
CA LYS A 68 11.14 16.35 13.55
C LYS A 68 12.34 16.41 14.52
N LYS A 69 12.86 15.26 14.98
CA LYS A 69 14.01 15.21 15.90
C LYS A 69 15.37 15.12 15.20
N THR A 70 15.38 15.08 13.87
CA THR A 70 16.59 14.89 13.05
C THR A 70 16.63 15.91 11.91
N GLU A 71 17.83 16.30 11.43
CA GLU A 71 18.07 17.24 10.31
C GLU A 71 17.45 16.82 8.93
N GLN A 72 16.60 15.80 8.89
CA GLN A 72 16.01 15.21 7.68
C GLN A 72 14.56 15.66 7.42
N GLU A 73 14.12 16.74 8.08
CA GLU A 73 12.76 17.26 7.98
C GLU A 73 12.33 17.55 6.53
N ASP A 74 13.22 18.12 5.71
CA ASP A 74 12.92 18.46 4.32
C ASP A 74 12.81 17.24 3.39
N THR A 75 13.61 16.20 3.64
CA THR A 75 13.54 14.94 2.87
C THR A 75 12.25 14.20 3.17
N CYS A 76 11.87 14.15 4.45
CA CYS A 76 10.64 13.53 4.92
C CYS A 76 9.41 14.27 4.32
N LYS A 77 9.42 15.61 4.30
CA LYS A 77 8.37 16.45 3.64
C LYS A 77 8.25 16.24 2.13
N LYS A 78 9.36 16.11 1.40
CA LYS A 78 9.33 15.88 -0.05
C LYS A 78 8.72 14.53 -0.41
N PHE A 79 9.13 13.47 0.28
CA PHE A 79 8.63 12.11 0.05
C PHE A 79 7.11 12.00 0.24
N ILE A 80 6.56 12.76 1.19
CA ILE A 80 5.12 12.85 1.45
C ILE A 80 4.38 13.50 0.30
N LYS A 81 4.91 14.62 -0.17
CA LYS A 81 4.29 15.42 -1.22
C LYS A 81 4.23 14.64 -2.53
N GLU A 82 5.19 13.76 -2.77
CA GLU A 82 5.20 12.84 -3.92
C GLU A 82 4.19 11.69 -3.78
N MET A 83 3.91 11.22 -2.55
CA MET A 83 2.98 10.11 -2.30
C MET A 83 1.52 10.52 -2.07
N THR A 84 1.26 11.83 -1.86
CA THR A 84 -0.09 12.38 -1.63
C THR A 84 -0.64 13.17 -2.83
N ASN A 85 0.13 13.27 -3.92
CA ASN A 85 -0.26 13.95 -5.17
C ASN A 85 -0.84 12.99 -6.20
#